data_AF-A0A9W6I0M6-F1
#
_entry.id   AF-A0A9W6I0M6-F1
#
_cell.length_a   1.000
_cell.length_b   1.000
_cell.length_c   1.000
_cell.angle_alpha   90.00
_cell.angle_beta   90.00
_cell.angle_gamma   90.00
#
_symmetry.space_group_name_H-M   'P 1'
#
loop_
_entity.id
_entity.type
_entity.pdbx_description
1 polymer ?
#
loop_
_entity_poly.entity_id
_entity_poly.type
_entity_poly.pdbx_seq_one_letter_code
_entity_poly.pdbx_strand_id
1 'polypeptide(L)'
;MFDLAAKLEFKATSADDSVLVALEHARAHEALRRDFIPLPPPIAGGGDPESGIMFGSGNWWRAVTDRHQPGMVARRHFEAMVFTYLAEELRTGDIAVVGAGEYADWGANLLPWEQCEPLLEGFCAQVGLPDTAAAFVAQLRGAHLAAAARLDAEYEDNTDLVIAEDGTPTVKRRRGQETLKAAENLEAAIERRMPERSLLSIVARTAHWLGWHHHFGPASGSDPKIKEALFRYSLAIFTGGINLGLYEAAKHLTGVSARELSMVRNRHITIAKLNAAIASVVNALQNDLGRSVHLDGR
;
A
#
# COMPACT_ATOMS: atom_id res chain seq x y z
N MET A 1 7.40 27.43 -6.70
CA MET A 1 7.74 25.99 -6.56
C MET A 1 9.22 25.75 -6.86
N PHE A 2 9.78 26.37 -7.92
CA PHE A 2 11.20 26.24 -8.24
C PHE A 2 12.17 26.70 -7.13
N ASP A 3 11.87 27.77 -6.39
CA ASP A 3 12.69 28.19 -5.23
C ASP A 3 12.84 27.10 -4.16
N LEU A 4 11.81 26.27 -3.96
CA LEU A 4 11.85 25.16 -3.01
C LEU A 4 12.65 24.00 -3.62
N ALA A 5 12.34 23.62 -4.85
CA ALA A 5 13.06 22.58 -5.58
C ALA A 5 14.56 22.90 -5.74
N ALA A 6 14.94 24.19 -5.77
CA ALA A 6 16.32 24.63 -5.85
C ALA A 6 17.11 24.45 -4.54
N LYS A 7 16.43 24.36 -3.40
CA LYS A 7 17.04 24.17 -2.08
C LYS A 7 17.10 22.71 -1.64
N LEU A 8 16.44 21.83 -2.39
CA LEU A 8 16.40 20.40 -2.13
C LEU A 8 17.34 19.69 -3.09
N GLU A 9 18.05 18.69 -2.59
CA GLU A 9 18.89 17.81 -3.40
C GLU A 9 18.08 16.54 -3.69
N PHE A 10 17.64 16.40 -4.94
CA PHE A 10 16.88 15.24 -5.41
C PHE A 10 17.82 14.19 -6.00
N LYS A 11 17.51 12.91 -5.74
CA LYS A 11 18.25 11.76 -6.25
C LYS A 11 17.25 10.71 -6.75
N ALA A 12 17.42 10.22 -7.98
CA ALA A 12 16.66 9.08 -8.47
C ALA A 12 17.07 7.82 -7.70
N THR A 13 16.10 7.03 -7.26
CA THR A 13 16.31 5.72 -6.63
C THR A 13 16.12 4.58 -7.63
N SER A 14 15.55 4.87 -8.81
CA SER A 14 15.36 3.96 -9.92
C SER A 14 16.37 4.24 -11.06
N ALA A 15 16.34 3.39 -12.10
CA ALA A 15 17.13 3.61 -13.32
C ALA A 15 16.52 4.69 -14.25
N ASP A 16 15.33 5.19 -13.94
CA ASP A 16 14.64 6.26 -14.65
C ASP A 16 14.88 7.61 -13.94
N ASP A 17 15.58 8.53 -14.62
CA ASP A 17 15.85 9.90 -14.14
C ASP A 17 15.08 10.96 -14.95
N SER A 18 14.08 10.54 -15.73
CA SER A 18 13.43 11.37 -16.74
C SER A 18 12.76 12.62 -16.17
N VAL A 19 12.11 12.51 -15.01
CA VAL A 19 11.48 13.63 -14.32
C VAL A 19 12.51 14.62 -13.78
N LEU A 20 13.67 14.15 -13.33
CA LEU A 20 14.75 15.03 -12.87
C LEU A 20 15.35 15.82 -14.03
N VAL A 21 15.59 15.16 -15.16
CA VAL A 21 16.06 15.83 -16.39
C VAL A 21 15.03 16.87 -16.86
N ALA A 22 13.74 16.54 -16.83
CA ALA A 22 12.67 17.47 -17.17
C ALA A 22 12.56 18.64 -16.18
N LEU A 23 12.82 18.41 -14.88
CA LEU A 23 12.88 19.44 -13.85
C LEU A 23 14.03 20.40 -14.07
N GLU A 24 15.22 19.90 -14.43
CA GLU A 24 16.36 20.74 -14.80
C GLU A 24 16.06 21.59 -16.04
N HIS A 25 15.43 20.99 -17.06
CA HIS A 25 15.00 21.70 -18.26
C HIS A 25 13.98 22.80 -17.94
N ALA A 26 13.01 22.52 -17.06
CA ALA A 26 12.04 23.51 -16.60
C ALA A 26 12.72 24.68 -15.86
N ARG A 27 13.69 24.37 -14.99
CA ARG A 27 14.48 25.37 -14.25
C ARG A 27 15.33 26.25 -15.17
N ALA A 28 15.98 25.65 -16.18
CA ALA A 28 16.78 26.39 -17.15
C ALA A 28 15.95 27.44 -17.93
N HIS A 29 14.64 27.21 -18.06
CA HIS A 29 13.72 28.07 -18.80
C HIS A 29 12.79 28.90 -17.90
N GLU A 30 12.93 28.85 -16.58
CA GLU A 30 12.05 29.52 -15.61
C GLU A 30 12.02 31.05 -15.79
N ALA A 31 13.20 31.66 -16.00
CA ALA A 31 13.33 33.12 -16.11
C ALA A 31 12.75 33.70 -17.42
N LEU A 32 12.40 32.84 -18.38
CA LEU A 32 11.88 33.28 -19.67
C LEU A 32 10.43 33.74 -19.52
N ARG A 33 10.03 34.76 -20.28
CA ARG A 33 8.63 35.25 -20.30
C ARG A 33 7.78 34.72 -21.46
N ARG A 34 8.38 33.92 -22.35
CA ARG A 34 7.68 33.30 -23.49
C ARG A 34 6.79 32.15 -23.03
N ASP A 35 5.66 31.96 -23.73
CA ASP A 35 4.70 30.90 -23.44
C ASP A 35 5.16 29.52 -23.91
N PHE A 36 6.08 29.46 -24.89
CA PHE A 36 6.60 28.22 -25.45
C PHE A 36 8.11 28.11 -25.24
N ILE A 37 8.57 26.92 -24.86
CA ILE A 37 9.99 26.58 -24.72
C ILE A 37 10.32 25.36 -25.59
N PRO A 38 11.58 25.14 -25.98
CA PRO A 38 11.98 23.94 -26.72
C PRO A 38 11.59 22.68 -25.96
N LEU A 39 11.19 21.64 -26.69
CA LEU A 39 10.98 20.30 -26.13
C LEU A 39 12.27 19.83 -25.45
N PRO A 40 12.21 19.27 -24.22
CA PRO A 40 13.39 18.69 -23.58
C PRO A 40 13.98 17.56 -24.45
N PRO A 41 15.32 17.43 -24.47
CA PRO A 41 15.98 16.40 -25.24
C PRO A 41 15.55 14.99 -24.78
N PRO A 42 15.60 13.99 -25.67
CA PRO A 42 15.35 12.60 -25.31
C PRO A 42 16.37 12.12 -24.27
N ILE A 43 15.89 11.31 -23.33
CA ILE A 43 16.73 10.69 -22.31
C ILE A 43 17.17 9.32 -22.81
N ALA A 44 18.44 8.97 -22.61
CA ALA A 44 18.99 7.68 -23.03
C ALA A 44 18.34 6.55 -22.22
N GLY A 45 17.59 5.66 -22.89
CA GLY A 45 16.95 4.49 -22.27
C GLY A 45 15.41 4.47 -22.32
N GLY A 46 14.77 5.58 -22.71
CA GLY A 46 13.33 5.63 -22.99
C GLY A 46 13.01 5.10 -24.40
N GLY A 47 11.95 4.31 -24.52
CA GLY A 47 11.61 3.52 -25.73
C GLY A 47 11.27 4.30 -27.02
N ASP A 48 11.54 5.60 -27.12
CA ASP A 48 11.44 6.38 -28.38
C ASP A 48 12.41 7.59 -28.40
N PRO A 49 13.23 7.82 -29.45
CA PRO A 49 14.37 8.76 -29.42
C PRO A 49 14.04 10.25 -29.56
N GLU A 50 12.77 10.68 -29.58
CA GLU A 50 12.42 12.02 -30.06
C GLU A 50 11.94 13.01 -28.98
N SER A 51 11.73 12.59 -27.72
CA SER A 51 11.07 13.47 -26.74
C SER A 51 11.39 13.20 -25.28
N GLY A 52 11.82 14.23 -24.53
CA GLY A 52 12.09 14.15 -23.10
C GLY A 52 10.85 14.20 -22.18
N ILE A 53 9.63 14.02 -22.72
CA ILE A 53 8.37 14.04 -21.94
C ILE A 53 7.64 12.70 -21.90
N MET A 54 8.29 11.60 -22.30
CA MET A 54 7.65 10.29 -22.48
C MET A 54 7.17 9.62 -21.19
N PHE A 55 7.64 10.07 -20.02
CA PHE A 55 7.08 9.65 -18.72
C PHE A 55 5.64 10.15 -18.50
N GLY A 56 5.25 11.21 -19.22
CA GLY A 56 3.92 11.80 -19.15
C GLY A 56 2.83 10.95 -19.80
N SER A 57 1.60 11.02 -19.28
CA SER A 57 0.45 10.39 -19.92
C SER A 57 0.08 11.07 -21.24
N GLY A 58 -0.62 10.37 -22.13
CA GLY A 58 -1.09 10.94 -23.40
C GLY A 58 -2.06 12.14 -23.26
N ASN A 59 -2.66 12.35 -22.07
CA ASN A 59 -3.40 13.57 -21.75
C ASN A 59 -2.44 14.75 -21.55
N TRP A 60 -1.34 14.53 -20.83
CA TRP A 60 -0.31 15.53 -20.60
C TRP A 60 0.39 15.90 -21.90
N TRP A 61 0.73 14.95 -22.77
CA TRP A 61 1.31 15.26 -24.07
C TRP A 61 0.43 16.21 -24.89
N ARG A 62 -0.88 15.99 -24.91
CA ARG A 62 -1.85 16.87 -25.60
C ARG A 62 -1.98 18.25 -24.95
N ALA A 63 -1.80 18.35 -23.64
CA ALA A 63 -1.83 19.64 -22.95
C ALA A 63 -0.54 20.44 -23.15
N VAL A 64 0.59 19.74 -23.25
CA VAL A 64 1.93 20.33 -23.25
C VAL A 64 2.43 20.62 -24.66
N THR A 65 2.05 19.82 -25.66
CA THR A 65 2.44 20.03 -27.06
C THR A 65 1.36 20.74 -27.87
N ASP A 66 1.76 21.57 -28.83
CA ASP A 66 0.85 22.20 -29.78
C ASP A 66 1.20 21.76 -31.21
N ARG A 67 0.19 21.37 -31.99
CA ARG A 67 0.34 20.96 -33.39
C ARG A 67 0.85 22.09 -34.27
N HIS A 68 0.60 23.35 -33.88
CA HIS A 68 1.04 24.52 -34.63
C HIS A 68 2.51 24.90 -34.37
N GLN A 69 3.15 24.33 -33.34
CA GLN A 69 4.57 24.56 -33.01
C GLN A 69 5.29 23.23 -32.71
N PRO A 70 5.63 22.44 -33.74
CA PRO A 70 6.35 21.19 -33.56
C PRO A 70 7.72 21.43 -32.90
N GLY A 71 8.08 20.58 -31.94
CA GLY A 71 9.34 20.69 -31.17
C GLY A 71 9.32 21.74 -30.05
N MET A 72 8.16 22.34 -29.75
CA MET A 72 7.98 23.28 -28.64
C MET A 72 6.93 22.76 -27.66
N VAL A 73 7.06 23.16 -26.40
CA VAL A 73 6.10 22.85 -25.33
C VAL A 73 5.58 24.12 -24.66
N ALA A 74 4.29 24.10 -24.34
CA ALA A 74 3.63 25.15 -23.57
C ALA A 74 4.21 25.16 -22.15
N ARG A 75 4.98 26.19 -21.83
CA ARG A 75 5.84 26.27 -20.64
C ARG A 75 5.07 26.01 -19.35
N ARG A 76 3.96 26.71 -19.12
CA ARG A 76 3.16 26.57 -17.89
C ARG A 76 2.58 25.17 -17.70
N HIS A 77 2.16 24.53 -18.80
CA HIS A 77 1.64 23.16 -18.75
C HIS A 77 2.76 22.16 -18.52
N PHE A 78 3.93 22.38 -19.14
CA PHE A 78 5.12 21.59 -18.90
C PHE A 78 5.59 21.69 -17.43
N GLU A 79 5.68 22.89 -16.87
CA GLU A 79 6.01 23.11 -15.46
C GLU A 79 5.01 22.36 -14.55
N ALA A 80 3.71 22.47 -14.82
CA ALA A 80 2.67 21.78 -14.05
C ALA A 80 2.79 20.25 -14.16
N MET A 81 3.08 19.73 -15.35
CA MET A 81 3.33 18.31 -15.59
C MET A 81 4.52 17.83 -14.75
N VAL A 82 5.67 18.50 -14.88
CA VAL A 82 6.91 18.15 -14.15
C VAL A 82 6.68 18.13 -12.65
N PHE A 83 6.02 19.14 -12.08
CA PHE A 83 5.75 19.15 -10.63
C PHE A 83 4.73 18.10 -10.18
N THR A 84 3.79 17.73 -11.05
CA THR A 84 2.83 16.65 -10.77
C THR A 84 3.55 15.31 -10.68
N TYR A 85 4.40 15.00 -11.66
CA TYR A 85 5.19 13.77 -11.68
C TYR A 85 6.27 13.74 -10.60
N LEU A 86 6.94 14.86 -10.33
CA LEU A 86 7.88 14.96 -9.21
C LEU A 86 7.20 14.64 -7.87
N ALA A 87 5.98 15.16 -7.64
CA ALA A 87 5.23 14.86 -6.43
C ALA A 87 4.80 13.39 -6.36
N GLU A 88 4.47 12.80 -7.50
CA GLU A 88 4.12 11.37 -7.58
C GLU A 88 5.33 10.47 -7.32
N GLU A 89 6.47 10.75 -7.93
CA GLU A 89 7.71 9.98 -7.76
C GLU A 89 8.32 10.12 -6.36
N LEU A 90 8.17 11.29 -5.72
CA LEU A 90 8.48 11.44 -4.30
C LEU A 90 7.57 10.58 -3.42
N ARG A 91 6.29 10.47 -3.77
CA ARG A 91 5.31 9.68 -3.03
C ARG A 91 5.50 8.17 -3.23
N THR A 92 5.90 7.73 -4.42
CA THR A 92 6.19 6.31 -4.72
C THR A 92 7.59 5.91 -4.27
N GLY A 93 8.49 6.88 -4.06
CA GLY A 93 9.85 6.64 -3.62
C GLY A 93 10.84 6.42 -4.77
N ASP A 94 10.45 6.70 -6.01
CA ASP A 94 11.29 6.65 -7.22
C ASP A 94 12.27 7.85 -7.29
N ILE A 95 11.92 8.96 -6.63
CA ILE A 95 12.82 10.07 -6.30
C ILE A 95 12.88 10.22 -4.79
N ALA A 96 14.10 10.42 -4.28
CA ALA A 96 14.36 10.75 -2.89
C ALA A 96 14.96 12.15 -2.74
N VAL A 97 14.76 12.75 -1.55
CA VAL A 97 15.40 13.99 -1.14
C VAL A 97 16.51 13.66 -0.14
N VAL A 98 17.74 14.05 -0.45
CA VAL A 98 18.91 13.83 0.41
C VAL A 98 18.70 14.57 1.74
N GLY A 99 18.85 13.84 2.85
CA GLY A 99 18.68 14.39 4.21
C GLY A 99 17.22 14.55 4.68
N ALA A 100 16.23 14.15 3.88
CA ALA A 100 14.85 14.10 4.33
C ALA A 100 14.59 12.90 5.26
N GLY A 101 13.58 13.00 6.13
CA GLY A 101 13.11 11.87 6.93
C GLY A 101 12.03 11.04 6.21
N GLU A 102 10.99 11.70 5.71
CA GLU A 102 9.82 11.05 5.09
C GLU A 102 10.03 10.70 3.60
N TYR A 103 10.82 11.50 2.88
CA TYR A 103 11.14 11.31 1.46
C TYR A 103 12.60 10.88 1.25
N ALA A 104 13.18 10.18 2.22
CA ALA A 104 14.55 9.69 2.13
C ALA A 104 14.68 8.54 1.13
N ASP A 105 15.91 8.24 0.72
CA ASP A 105 16.21 7.05 -0.08
C ASP A 105 15.87 5.79 0.72
N TRP A 106 14.76 5.14 0.36
CA TRP A 106 14.30 3.95 1.06
C TRP A 106 15.26 2.76 0.87
N GLY A 107 16.03 2.75 -0.23
CA GLY A 107 17.05 1.75 -0.52
C GLY A 107 18.18 1.76 0.51
N ALA A 108 18.41 2.88 1.20
CA ALA A 108 19.35 2.95 2.31
C ALA A 108 18.95 2.08 3.53
N ASN A 109 17.67 1.66 3.62
CA ASN A 109 17.19 0.72 4.64
C ASN A 109 17.28 -0.75 4.20
N LEU A 110 17.63 -1.02 2.94
CA LEU A 110 17.81 -2.37 2.45
C LEU A 110 19.19 -2.91 2.83
N LEU A 111 19.29 -4.24 2.92
CA LEU A 111 20.57 -4.91 3.06
C LEU A 111 21.41 -4.69 1.80
N PRO A 112 22.68 -4.28 1.94
CA PRO A 112 23.61 -4.25 0.83
C PRO A 112 23.72 -5.62 0.16
N TRP A 113 23.97 -5.61 -1.16
CA TRP A 113 24.01 -6.85 -1.94
C TRP A 113 25.05 -7.85 -1.39
N GLU A 114 26.17 -7.35 -0.87
CA GLU A 114 27.24 -8.15 -0.25
C GLU A 114 26.76 -8.92 0.99
N GLN A 115 25.71 -8.44 1.67
CA GLN A 115 25.08 -9.14 2.78
C GLN A 115 23.94 -10.07 2.31
N CYS A 116 23.30 -9.76 1.19
CA CYS A 116 22.24 -10.57 0.59
C CYS A 116 22.79 -11.84 -0.08
N GLU A 117 23.92 -11.75 -0.78
CA GLU A 117 24.54 -12.85 -1.52
C GLU A 117 24.73 -14.14 -0.70
N PRO A 118 25.30 -14.12 0.53
CA PRO A 118 25.43 -15.33 1.34
C PRO A 118 24.09 -15.88 1.87
N LEU A 119 23.02 -15.08 1.89
CA LEU A 119 21.70 -15.49 2.35
C LEU A 119 20.82 -16.05 1.22
N LEU A 120 21.21 -15.85 -0.04
CA LEU A 120 20.41 -16.17 -1.22
C LEU A 120 20.06 -17.65 -1.30
N GLU A 121 21.05 -18.54 -1.12
CA GLU A 121 20.84 -20.00 -1.19
C GLU A 121 19.81 -20.46 -0.13
N GLY A 122 19.96 -19.97 1.10
CA GLY A 122 19.04 -20.29 2.20
C GLY A 122 17.62 -19.74 1.95
N PHE A 123 17.50 -18.53 1.41
CA PHE A 123 16.22 -17.96 1.02
C PHE A 123 15.56 -18.77 -0.08
N CYS A 124 16.28 -19.03 -1.18
CA CYS A 124 15.81 -19.83 -2.32
C CYS A 124 15.31 -21.22 -1.88
N ALA A 125 16.05 -21.90 -0.99
CA ALA A 125 15.61 -23.17 -0.41
C ALA A 125 14.30 -23.05 0.39
N GLN A 126 14.11 -21.97 1.17
CA GLN A 126 12.89 -21.74 1.95
C GLN A 126 11.67 -21.44 1.09
N VAL A 127 11.83 -20.65 0.03
CA VAL A 127 10.73 -20.27 -0.87
C VAL A 127 10.51 -21.27 -2.01
N GLY A 128 11.34 -22.31 -2.11
CA GLY A 128 11.25 -23.32 -3.17
C GLY A 128 11.65 -22.80 -4.56
N LEU A 129 12.52 -21.80 -4.60
CA LEU A 129 13.08 -21.24 -5.84
C LEU A 129 14.49 -21.79 -6.09
N PRO A 130 14.90 -21.93 -7.35
CA PRO A 130 16.29 -22.19 -7.70
C PRO A 130 17.20 -21.04 -7.28
N ASP A 131 18.39 -21.38 -6.84
CA ASP A 131 19.47 -20.48 -6.41
C ASP A 131 20.22 -19.83 -7.57
N THR A 132 20.07 -20.35 -8.79
CA THR A 132 20.72 -19.81 -9.99
C THR A 132 19.72 -19.18 -10.96
N ALA A 133 20.12 -18.08 -11.59
CA ALA A 133 19.30 -17.38 -12.58
C ALA A 133 18.86 -18.28 -13.75
N ALA A 134 19.77 -19.13 -14.25
CA ALA A 134 19.46 -20.05 -15.35
C ALA A 134 18.39 -21.08 -14.96
N ALA A 135 18.50 -21.67 -13.75
CA ALA A 135 17.52 -22.63 -13.26
C ALA A 135 16.17 -21.97 -12.94
N PHE A 136 16.18 -20.76 -12.38
CA PHE A 136 14.95 -19.98 -12.13
C PHE A 136 14.21 -19.69 -13.44
N VAL A 137 14.92 -19.21 -14.46
CA VAL A 137 14.33 -18.97 -15.79
C VAL A 137 13.81 -20.26 -16.42
N ALA A 138 14.55 -21.36 -16.31
CA ALA A 138 14.13 -22.65 -16.83
C ALA A 138 12.85 -23.17 -16.14
N GLN A 139 12.78 -23.05 -14.82
CA GLN A 139 11.59 -23.42 -14.04
C GLN A 139 10.38 -22.56 -14.44
N LEU A 140 10.56 -21.24 -14.55
CA LEU A 140 9.48 -20.33 -14.93
C LEU A 140 8.96 -20.62 -16.34
N ARG A 141 9.87 -20.82 -17.30
CA ARG A 141 9.49 -21.24 -18.67
C ARG A 141 8.77 -22.58 -18.67
N GLY A 142 9.26 -23.55 -17.91
CA GLY A 142 8.62 -24.86 -17.75
C GLY A 142 7.21 -24.75 -17.18
N ALA A 143 7.02 -23.95 -16.13
CA ALA A 143 5.73 -23.71 -15.52
C ALA A 143 4.75 -23.03 -16.50
N HIS A 144 5.21 -22.04 -17.27
CA HIS A 144 4.38 -21.41 -18.29
C HIS A 144 3.99 -22.37 -19.42
N LEU A 145 4.94 -23.17 -19.92
CA LEU A 145 4.65 -24.15 -20.98
C LEU A 145 3.72 -25.24 -20.49
N ALA A 146 3.88 -25.72 -19.25
CA ALA A 146 2.98 -26.68 -18.64
C ALA A 146 1.57 -26.11 -18.43
N ALA A 147 1.48 -24.85 -17.98
CA ALA A 147 0.20 -24.16 -17.83
C ALA A 147 -0.49 -23.94 -19.18
N ALA A 148 0.26 -23.59 -20.23
CA ALA A 148 -0.25 -23.47 -21.59
C ALA A 148 -0.75 -24.83 -22.12
N ALA A 149 0.05 -25.89 -21.99
CA ALA A 149 -0.36 -27.24 -22.42
C ALA A 149 -1.61 -27.74 -21.68
N ARG A 150 -1.73 -27.45 -20.37
CA ARG A 150 -2.94 -27.75 -19.60
C ARG A 150 -4.13 -26.95 -20.09
N LEU A 151 -3.94 -25.65 -20.36
CA LEU A 151 -4.99 -24.79 -20.89
C LEU A 151 -5.49 -25.30 -22.25
N ASP A 152 -4.57 -25.68 -23.14
CA ASP A 152 -4.91 -26.21 -24.46
C ASP A 152 -5.70 -27.53 -24.36
N ALA A 153 -5.30 -28.42 -23.45
CA ALA A 153 -5.98 -29.70 -23.24
C ALA A 153 -7.38 -29.52 -22.61
N GLU A 154 -7.54 -28.56 -21.71
CA GLU A 154 -8.80 -28.27 -21.01
C GLU A 154 -9.68 -27.27 -21.78
N TYR A 155 -9.22 -26.73 -22.92
CA TYR A 155 -9.91 -25.65 -23.63
C TYR A 155 -11.30 -26.05 -24.12
N GLU A 156 -11.47 -27.28 -24.59
CA GLU A 156 -12.78 -27.79 -25.04
C GLU A 156 -13.82 -27.80 -23.91
N ASP A 157 -13.39 -28.02 -22.67
CA ASP A 157 -14.23 -28.01 -21.47
C ASP A 157 -14.31 -26.62 -20.81
N ASN A 158 -13.44 -25.67 -21.20
CA ASN A 158 -13.33 -24.36 -20.60
C ASN A 158 -14.35 -23.37 -21.17
N THR A 159 -15.54 -23.32 -20.57
CA THR A 159 -16.60 -22.38 -20.96
C THR A 159 -16.33 -20.91 -20.60
N ASP A 160 -15.32 -20.66 -19.76
CA ASP A 160 -14.96 -19.33 -19.24
C ASP A 160 -13.98 -18.58 -20.17
N LEU A 161 -13.13 -19.27 -20.93
CA LEU A 161 -12.17 -18.64 -21.85
C LEU A 161 -12.63 -18.81 -23.30
N VAL A 162 -12.79 -17.70 -24.03
CA VAL A 162 -13.12 -17.69 -25.45
C VAL A 162 -12.05 -16.94 -26.21
N ILE A 163 -11.37 -17.62 -27.13
CA ILE A 163 -10.48 -17.01 -28.11
C ILE A 163 -11.33 -16.66 -29.33
N ALA A 164 -11.46 -15.36 -29.64
CA ALA A 164 -12.20 -14.88 -30.80
C ALA A 164 -11.43 -15.16 -32.12
N GLU A 165 -12.11 -15.06 -33.27
CA GLU A 165 -11.51 -15.33 -34.59
C GLU A 165 -10.31 -14.42 -34.93
N ASP A 166 -10.21 -13.26 -34.29
CA ASP A 166 -9.09 -12.32 -34.41
C ASP A 166 -7.88 -12.70 -33.53
N GLY A 167 -7.98 -13.78 -32.76
CA GLY A 167 -6.95 -14.25 -31.83
C GLY A 167 -6.98 -13.57 -30.47
N THR A 168 -7.95 -12.69 -30.19
CA THR A 168 -8.04 -12.00 -28.89
C THR A 168 -8.64 -12.93 -27.83
N PRO A 169 -7.93 -13.24 -26.72
CA PRO A 169 -8.48 -14.03 -25.63
C PRO A 169 -9.40 -13.18 -24.76
N THR A 170 -10.63 -13.64 -24.58
CA THR A 170 -11.62 -13.02 -23.69
C THR A 170 -12.03 -13.99 -22.59
N VAL A 171 -11.81 -13.60 -21.34
CA VAL A 171 -12.25 -14.38 -20.18
C VAL A 171 -13.62 -13.85 -19.76
N LYS A 172 -14.63 -14.70 -19.85
CA LYS A 172 -15.95 -14.41 -19.29
C LYS A 172 -15.82 -14.29 -17.77
N ARG A 173 -16.62 -13.39 -17.20
CA ARG A 173 -16.64 -13.20 -15.75
C ARG A 173 -17.07 -14.51 -15.09
N ARG A 174 -16.11 -15.19 -14.45
CA ARG A 174 -16.35 -16.39 -13.66
C ARG A 174 -17.45 -16.09 -12.64
N ARG A 175 -18.62 -16.69 -12.81
CA ARG A 175 -19.61 -16.74 -11.71
C ARG A 175 -18.97 -17.65 -10.67
N GLY A 176 -18.84 -17.17 -9.43
CA GLY A 176 -18.30 -17.99 -8.34
C GLY A 176 -19.03 -19.33 -8.29
N GLN A 177 -18.34 -20.38 -7.83
CA GLN A 177 -18.98 -21.68 -7.60
C GLN A 177 -20.31 -21.45 -6.89
N GLU A 178 -21.40 -22.01 -7.43
CA GLU A 178 -22.69 -21.94 -6.76
C GLU A 178 -22.50 -22.42 -5.33
N THR A 179 -22.85 -21.57 -4.36
CA THR A 179 -22.75 -21.90 -2.95
C THR A 179 -23.47 -23.23 -2.75
N LEU A 180 -22.74 -24.26 -2.31
CA LEU A 180 -23.34 -25.57 -2.06
C LEU A 180 -24.50 -25.37 -1.07
N LYS A 181 -25.68 -25.95 -1.33
CA LYS A 181 -26.81 -25.89 -0.38
C LYS A 181 -26.42 -26.30 1.05
N ALA A 182 -25.43 -27.17 1.19
CA ALA A 182 -24.86 -27.53 2.49
C ALA A 182 -24.18 -26.35 3.21
N ALA A 183 -23.47 -25.49 2.48
CA ALA A 183 -22.84 -24.28 3.01
C ALA A 183 -23.91 -23.24 3.40
N GLU A 184 -24.95 -23.04 2.58
CA GLU A 184 -26.08 -22.15 2.93
C GLU A 184 -26.80 -22.63 4.19
N ASN A 185 -27.07 -23.94 4.29
CA ASN A 185 -27.69 -24.52 5.48
C ASN A 185 -26.80 -24.38 6.73
N LEU A 186 -25.47 -24.49 6.57
CA LEU A 186 -24.52 -24.29 7.66
C LEU A 186 -24.47 -22.83 8.10
N GLU A 187 -24.40 -21.89 7.16
CA GLU A 187 -24.43 -20.45 7.42
C GLU A 187 -25.70 -20.07 8.20
N ALA A 188 -26.87 -20.49 7.72
CA ALA A 188 -28.15 -20.24 8.40
C ALA A 188 -28.19 -20.86 9.81
N ALA A 189 -27.61 -22.05 10.00
CA ALA A 189 -27.52 -22.69 11.31
C ALA A 189 -26.57 -21.97 12.27
N ILE A 190 -25.46 -21.42 11.75
CA ILE A 190 -24.51 -20.60 12.50
C ILE A 190 -25.17 -19.28 12.88
N GLU A 191 -25.79 -18.58 11.94
CA GLU A 191 -26.46 -17.30 12.15
C GLU A 191 -27.56 -17.42 13.20
N ARG A 192 -28.39 -18.47 13.14
CA ARG A 192 -29.44 -18.73 14.16
C ARG A 192 -28.88 -18.96 15.56
N ARG A 193 -27.63 -19.40 15.69
CA ARG A 193 -26.95 -19.65 16.97
C ARG A 193 -26.03 -18.50 17.38
N MET A 194 -25.75 -17.56 16.47
CA MET A 194 -24.86 -16.45 16.73
C MET A 194 -25.63 -15.38 17.51
N PRO A 195 -25.19 -15.04 18.73
CA PRO A 195 -25.85 -13.99 19.49
C PRO A 195 -25.56 -12.63 18.85
N GLU A 196 -26.56 -11.75 18.80
CA GLU A 196 -26.32 -10.35 18.47
C GLU A 196 -25.36 -9.73 19.50
N ARG A 197 -24.29 -9.09 19.01
CA ARG A 197 -23.29 -8.41 19.84
C ARG A 197 -23.11 -6.99 19.35
N SER A 198 -23.10 -6.05 20.29
CA SER A 198 -22.71 -4.67 19.95
C SER A 198 -21.23 -4.61 19.57
N LEU A 199 -20.86 -3.69 18.68
CA LEU A 199 -19.46 -3.46 18.32
C LEU A 199 -18.60 -3.14 19.56
N LEU A 200 -19.14 -2.38 20.51
CA LEU A 200 -18.47 -2.10 21.78
C LEU A 200 -18.24 -3.38 22.59
N SER A 201 -19.19 -4.31 22.61
CA SER A 201 -19.03 -5.62 23.26
C SER A 201 -17.94 -6.45 22.58
N ILE A 202 -17.79 -6.36 21.25
CA ILE A 202 -16.71 -7.03 20.53
C ILE A 202 -15.36 -6.43 20.95
N VAL A 203 -15.23 -5.09 20.97
CA VAL A 203 -14.01 -4.40 21.43
C VAL A 203 -13.67 -4.78 22.88
N ALA A 204 -14.65 -4.80 23.78
CA ALA A 204 -14.43 -5.18 25.17
C ALA A 204 -14.00 -6.65 25.32
N ARG A 205 -14.54 -7.55 24.47
CA ARG A 205 -14.12 -8.96 24.45
C ARG A 205 -12.70 -9.11 23.95
N THR A 206 -12.30 -8.42 22.88
CA THR A 206 -10.90 -8.49 22.44
C THR A 206 -9.97 -7.90 23.49
N ALA A 207 -10.37 -6.83 24.19
CA ALA A 207 -9.62 -6.28 25.32
C ALA A 207 -9.38 -7.30 26.41
N HIS A 208 -10.43 -8.06 26.76
CA HIS A 208 -10.41 -9.08 27.79
C HIS A 208 -9.54 -10.29 27.39
N TRP A 209 -9.75 -10.84 26.20
CA TRP A 209 -9.08 -12.07 25.76
C TRP A 209 -7.63 -11.84 25.34
N LEU A 210 -7.34 -10.72 24.69
CA LEU A 210 -6.00 -10.43 24.13
C LEU A 210 -5.15 -9.55 25.07
N GLY A 211 -5.74 -9.01 26.14
CA GLY A 211 -5.02 -8.20 27.12
C GLY A 211 -4.44 -6.89 26.57
N TRP A 212 -4.82 -6.44 25.36
CA TRP A 212 -4.20 -5.27 24.74
C TRP A 212 -4.38 -3.97 25.55
N HIS A 213 -5.38 -3.93 26.43
CA HIS A 213 -5.65 -2.78 27.29
C HIS A 213 -4.58 -2.57 28.37
N HIS A 214 -3.73 -3.56 28.66
CA HIS A 214 -2.60 -3.45 29.58
C HIS A 214 -1.47 -2.56 29.06
N HIS A 215 -1.39 -2.35 27.74
CA HIS A 215 -0.45 -1.40 27.15
C HIS A 215 -0.80 0.06 27.48
N PHE A 216 -2.02 0.32 27.94
CA PHE A 216 -2.50 1.66 28.26
C PHE A 216 -2.32 1.99 29.74
N GLY A 217 -1.90 3.23 29.99
CA GLY A 217 -1.64 3.72 31.33
C GLY A 217 -0.95 5.08 31.30
N PRO A 218 -0.83 5.76 32.44
CA PRO A 218 -0.20 7.07 32.50
C PRO A 218 1.25 7.05 31.99
N ALA A 219 1.75 8.20 31.56
CA ALA A 219 3.14 8.34 31.08
C ALA A 219 4.18 7.94 32.14
N SER A 220 3.84 8.06 33.42
CA SER A 220 4.68 7.68 34.56
C SER A 220 4.91 6.17 34.71
N GLY A 221 4.15 5.31 34.01
CA GLY A 221 4.22 3.86 34.18
C GLY A 221 3.62 3.33 35.49
N SER A 222 3.07 4.20 36.33
CA SER A 222 2.34 3.81 37.54
C SER A 222 0.97 3.21 37.21
N ASP A 223 0.43 2.40 38.13
CA ASP A 223 -0.91 1.83 37.96
C ASP A 223 -1.96 2.91 37.67
N PRO A 224 -2.80 2.70 36.62
CA PRO A 224 -3.85 3.64 36.28
C PRO A 224 -4.82 3.80 37.45
N LYS A 225 -4.91 5.00 38.02
CA LYS A 225 -5.90 5.33 39.06
C LYS A 225 -7.30 5.56 38.47
N ILE A 226 -7.72 4.68 37.56
CA ILE A 226 -9.04 4.68 36.93
C ILE A 226 -9.78 3.41 37.36
N LYS A 227 -10.97 3.59 37.94
CA LYS A 227 -11.95 2.51 38.10
C LYS A 227 -12.27 1.87 36.74
N GLU A 228 -12.51 0.57 36.70
CA GLU A 228 -12.96 -0.14 35.47
C GLU A 228 -12.09 0.15 34.24
N ALA A 229 -10.77 0.00 34.36
CA ALA A 229 -9.81 0.34 33.32
C ALA A 229 -10.11 -0.31 31.96
N LEU A 230 -10.47 -1.61 31.96
CA LEU A 230 -10.84 -2.34 30.75
C LEU A 230 -12.01 -1.67 30.02
N PHE A 231 -13.09 -1.34 30.74
CA PHE A 231 -14.26 -0.68 30.17
C PHE A 231 -13.90 0.69 29.59
N ARG A 232 -13.14 1.50 30.34
CA ARG A 232 -12.77 2.86 29.93
C ARG A 232 -11.82 2.90 28.74
N TYR A 233 -10.86 1.98 28.69
CA TYR A 233 -9.99 1.84 27.53
C TYR A 233 -10.73 1.29 26.31
N SER A 234 -11.63 0.32 26.49
CA SER A 234 -12.48 -0.19 25.41
C SER A 234 -13.35 0.91 24.82
N LEU A 235 -13.93 1.76 25.67
CA LEU A 235 -14.76 2.87 25.23
C LEU A 235 -13.95 3.98 24.54
N ALA A 236 -12.76 4.30 25.05
CA ALA A 236 -11.87 5.28 24.42
C ALA A 236 -11.40 4.82 23.03
N ILE A 237 -11.06 3.53 22.87
CA ILE A 237 -10.69 2.97 21.58
C ILE A 237 -11.88 2.89 20.64
N PHE A 238 -13.04 2.43 21.12
CA PHE A 238 -14.25 2.35 20.31
C PHE A 238 -14.66 3.73 19.78
N THR A 239 -14.79 4.73 20.65
CA THR A 239 -15.16 6.11 20.26
C THR A 239 -14.15 6.75 19.33
N GLY A 240 -12.85 6.54 19.55
CA GLY A 240 -11.79 6.97 18.64
C GLY A 240 -11.85 6.29 17.27
N GLY A 241 -12.13 4.98 17.23
CA GLY A 241 -12.19 4.19 16.00
C GLY A 241 -13.39 4.53 15.11
N ILE A 242 -14.54 4.88 15.71
CA ILE A 242 -15.71 5.34 14.95
C ILE A 242 -15.71 6.86 14.71
N ASN A 243 -14.60 7.54 15.04
CA ASN A 243 -14.45 9.00 14.96
C ASN A 243 -15.57 9.79 15.67
N LEU A 244 -16.12 9.23 16.76
CA LEU A 244 -17.14 9.88 17.56
C LEU A 244 -16.47 10.83 18.57
N GLY A 245 -16.78 12.11 18.48
CA GLY A 245 -16.27 13.12 19.40
C GLY A 245 -16.62 12.76 20.85
N LEU A 246 -15.66 12.93 21.78
CA LEU A 246 -15.80 12.49 23.18
C LEU A 246 -16.99 13.13 23.92
N TYR A 247 -17.38 14.35 23.51
CA TYR A 247 -18.55 15.04 24.04
C TYR A 247 -19.86 14.45 23.53
N GLU A 248 -19.92 14.04 22.26
CA GLU A 248 -21.08 13.34 21.70
C GLU A 248 -21.17 11.92 22.26
N ALA A 249 -20.03 11.24 22.39
CA ALA A 249 -19.95 9.93 23.06
C ALA A 249 -20.55 9.99 24.47
N ALA A 250 -20.19 10.99 25.29
CA ALA A 250 -20.70 11.14 26.65
C ALA A 250 -22.20 11.49 26.74
N LYS A 251 -22.82 12.05 25.67
CA LYS A 251 -24.26 12.29 25.63
C LYS A 251 -25.06 11.01 25.35
N HIS A 252 -24.48 10.10 24.57
CA HIS A 252 -25.14 8.88 24.12
C HIS A 252 -24.77 7.62 24.91
N LEU A 253 -23.71 7.68 25.74
CA LEU A 253 -23.24 6.57 26.56
C LEU A 253 -23.46 6.89 28.04
N THR A 254 -24.11 5.96 28.74
CA THR A 254 -24.33 6.08 30.19
C THR A 254 -23.07 5.69 30.96
N GLY A 255 -22.82 6.37 32.08
CA GLY A 255 -21.76 6.01 33.03
C GLY A 255 -20.36 6.60 32.75
N VAL A 256 -20.19 7.46 31.74
CA VAL A 256 -18.88 8.11 31.47
C VAL A 256 -19.03 9.56 31.05
N SER A 257 -18.20 10.44 31.62
CA SER A 257 -18.14 11.85 31.24
C SER A 257 -17.15 12.12 30.10
N ALA A 258 -17.41 13.16 29.31
CA ALA A 258 -16.51 13.61 28.24
C ALA A 258 -15.10 13.94 28.78
N ARG A 259 -15.03 14.47 30.01
CA ARG A 259 -13.78 14.79 30.69
C ARG A 259 -12.97 13.53 31.02
N GLU A 260 -13.62 12.48 31.48
CA GLU A 260 -12.96 11.20 31.76
C GLU A 260 -12.44 10.55 30.48
N LEU A 261 -13.25 10.52 29.41
CA LEU A 261 -12.81 10.01 28.11
C LEU A 261 -11.62 10.79 27.56
N SER A 262 -11.66 12.12 27.68
CA SER A 262 -10.58 13.01 27.23
C SER A 262 -9.30 12.79 28.04
N MET A 263 -9.43 12.62 29.35
CA MET A 263 -8.30 12.29 30.22
C MET A 263 -7.66 10.95 29.83
N VAL A 264 -8.47 9.90 29.64
CA VAL A 264 -7.99 8.57 29.25
C VAL A 264 -7.28 8.64 27.90
N ARG A 265 -7.92 9.22 26.89
CA ARG A 265 -7.35 9.33 25.54
C ARG A 265 -6.04 10.11 25.53
N ASN A 266 -6.00 11.28 26.18
CA ASN A 266 -4.85 12.17 26.05
C ASN A 266 -3.71 11.83 27.00
N ARG A 267 -3.97 11.16 28.13
CA ARG A 267 -2.93 10.88 29.14
C ARG A 267 -2.48 9.42 29.18
N HIS A 268 -3.32 8.47 28.74
CA HIS A 268 -3.04 7.05 28.87
C HIS A 268 -2.76 6.35 27.54
N ILE A 269 -3.19 6.95 26.43
CA ILE A 269 -3.02 6.42 25.08
C ILE A 269 -2.03 7.31 24.34
N THR A 270 -0.96 6.70 23.82
CA THR A 270 0.02 7.35 22.94
C THR A 270 0.15 6.51 21.69
N ILE A 271 0.70 7.06 20.61
CA ILE A 271 0.90 6.32 19.36
C ILE A 271 1.72 5.04 19.60
N ALA A 272 2.80 5.13 20.39
CA ALA A 272 3.62 3.97 20.74
C ALA A 272 2.83 2.87 21.46
N LYS A 273 2.00 3.24 22.44
CA LYS A 273 1.14 2.29 23.18
C LYS A 273 0.03 1.70 22.31
N LEU A 274 -0.52 2.50 21.41
CA LEU A 274 -1.52 2.04 20.44
C LEU A 274 -0.90 1.02 19.48
N ASN A 275 0.30 1.26 18.97
CA ASN A 275 1.01 0.31 18.12
C ASN A 275 1.33 -1.01 18.85
N ALA A 276 1.70 -0.95 20.13
CA ALA A 276 1.88 -2.16 20.95
C ALA A 276 0.57 -2.96 21.14
N ALA A 277 -0.55 -2.26 21.35
CA ALA A 277 -1.88 -2.88 21.40
C ALA A 277 -2.28 -3.51 20.05
N ILE A 278 -2.00 -2.83 18.92
CA ILE A 278 -2.22 -3.35 17.57
C ILE A 278 -1.40 -4.62 17.34
N ALA A 279 -0.11 -4.60 17.68
CA ALA A 279 0.76 -5.77 17.54
C ALA A 279 0.23 -6.98 18.32
N SER A 280 -0.33 -6.77 19.51
CA SER A 280 -0.94 -7.85 20.30
C SER A 280 -2.13 -8.49 19.60
N VAL A 281 -2.96 -7.68 18.93
CA VAL A 281 -4.13 -8.16 18.17
C VAL A 281 -3.70 -8.89 16.90
N VAL A 282 -2.75 -8.31 16.15
CA VAL A 282 -2.23 -8.91 14.91
C VAL A 282 -1.54 -10.24 15.19
N ASN A 283 -0.68 -10.30 16.21
CA ASN A 283 0.02 -11.53 16.58
C ASN A 283 -0.96 -12.63 16.99
N ALA A 284 -2.04 -12.29 17.70
CA ALA A 284 -3.08 -13.27 18.05
C ALA A 284 -3.78 -13.82 16.81
N LEU A 285 -4.13 -12.96 15.85
CA LEU A 285 -4.77 -13.37 14.59
C LEU A 285 -3.86 -14.27 13.76
N GLN A 286 -2.57 -13.92 13.62
CA GLN A 286 -1.59 -14.70 12.87
C GLN A 286 -1.33 -16.06 13.51
N ASN A 287 -1.26 -16.14 14.84
CA ASN A 287 -1.05 -17.40 15.56
C ASN A 287 -2.24 -18.36 15.47
N ASP A 288 -3.48 -17.85 15.48
CA ASP A 288 -4.68 -18.68 15.31
C ASP A 288 -4.84 -19.18 13.86
N LEU A 289 -4.51 -18.35 12.86
CA LEU A 289 -4.47 -18.76 11.45
C LEU A 289 -3.35 -19.78 11.18
N GLY A 290 -2.21 -19.68 11.88
CA GLY A 290 -1.14 -20.69 11.82
C GLY A 290 -1.55 -22.05 12.39
N ARG A 291 -2.44 -22.08 13.39
CA ARG A 291 -2.99 -23.33 13.96
C ARG A 291 -4.05 -23.98 13.07
N SER A 292 -4.85 -23.22 12.32
CA SER A 292 -5.84 -23.79 11.40
C SER A 292 -5.20 -24.49 10.20
N VAL A 293 -4.02 -24.05 9.74
CA VAL A 293 -3.31 -24.68 8.61
C VAL A 293 -2.72 -26.05 8.99
N HIS A 294 -2.49 -26.34 10.28
CA HIS A 294 -1.98 -27.64 10.74
C HIS A 294 -3.07 -28.69 11.03
N LEU A 295 -4.35 -28.34 10.92
CA LEU A 295 -5.46 -29.28 11.16
C LEU A 295 -6.05 -29.89 9.87
N ASP A 296 -5.66 -29.42 8.69
CA ASP A 296 -6.00 -30.03 7.38
C ASP A 296 -4.95 -31.06 6.89
N GLY A 297 -4.02 -31.46 7.78
CA GLY A 297 -2.89 -32.34 7.46
C GLY A 297 -2.92 -33.74 8.07
N ARG A 298 -4.07 -34.24 8.57
CA ARG A 298 -4.23 -35.63 9.02
C ARG A 298 -5.60 -36.20 8.71
#